data_AF-I3T1P3-F1
#
_entry.id   AF-I3T1P3-F1
#
_cell.length_a   1.000
_cell.length_b   1.000
_cell.length_c   1.000
_cell.angle_alpha   90.00
_cell.angle_beta   90.00
_cell.angle_gamma   90.00
#
_symmetry.space_group_name_H-M   'P 1'
#
loop_
_entity.id
_entity.type
_entity.pdbx_description
1 polymer ?
#
loop_
_entity_poly.entity_id
_entity_poly.type
_entity_poly.pdbx_seq_one_letter_code
_entity_poly.pdbx_strand_id
1 'polypeptide(L)' 'MNMCVSGCDISAIHLRCGWFSSARLINPKLFKRLRYNDCLVNDGRPLVNGGTVSFQYANTYLYPLSVSSVVCV' A
#
# COMPACT_ATOMS: atom_id res chain seq x y z
N MET A 1 -5.10 -12.90 -1.23
CA MET A 1 -4.11 -13.19 -2.28
C MET A 1 -4.12 -12.03 -3.26
N ASN A 2 -2.98 -11.39 -3.50
CA ASN A 2 -2.79 -10.33 -4.49
C ASN A 2 -2.53 -10.94 -5.87
N MET A 3 -3.46 -11.77 -6.32
CA MET A 3 -3.36 -12.53 -7.55
C MET A 3 -4.58 -12.17 -8.39
N CYS A 4 -4.35 -11.66 -9.60
CA CYS A 4 -5.37 -11.71 -10.63
C CYS A 4 -5.65 -13.16 -11.01
N VAL A 5 -6.91 -13.48 -11.33
CA VAL A 5 -7.31 -14.81 -11.82
C VAL A 5 -6.48 -15.28 -13.04
N SER A 6 -5.96 -14.34 -13.82
CA SER A 6 -5.13 -14.57 -15.02
C SER A 6 -3.62 -14.58 -14.80
N GLY A 7 -3.12 -14.35 -13.58
CA GLY A 7 -1.68 -14.22 -13.33
C GLY A 7 -1.08 -12.83 -13.56
N CYS A 8 -1.89 -11.78 -13.74
CA CYS A 8 -1.37 -10.41 -13.88
C CYS A 8 -0.63 -9.87 -12.66
N ASP A 9 0.22 -8.88 -12.92
CA ASP A 9 0.84 -8.06 -11.90
C ASP A 9 -0.14 -6.96 -11.46
N ILE A 10 -0.02 -6.53 -10.20
CA ILE A 10 -0.92 -5.51 -9.64
C ILE A 10 -0.12 -4.24 -9.39
N SER A 11 -0.51 -3.15 -10.05
CA SER A 11 0.10 -1.83 -9.92
C SER A 11 -0.87 -0.81 -9.33
N ALA A 12 -0.39 0.41 -9.08
CA ALA A 12 -1.18 1.53 -8.55
C ALA A 12 -2.08 1.11 -7.38
N ILE A 13 -1.49 0.44 -6.38
CA ILE A 13 -2.22 -0.05 -5.21
C ILE A 13 -2.44 1.11 -4.25
N HIS A 14 -3.69 1.59 -4.19
CA HIS A 14 -4.11 2.63 -3.28
C HIS A 14 -4.82 2.03 -2.06
N LEU A 15 -4.43 2.50 -0.88
CA LEU A 15 -5.01 2.13 0.40
C LEU A 15 -5.71 3.33 1.04
N ARG A 16 -6.89 3.08 1.61
CA ARG A 16 -7.53 4.00 2.55
C ARG A 16 -6.80 3.91 3.88
N CYS A 17 -6.14 4.99 4.25
CA CYS A 17 -5.29 5.07 5.42
C CYS A 17 -5.70 6.19 6.40
N GLY A 18 -6.83 6.87 6.17
CA GLY A 18 -7.32 7.97 6.98
C GLY A 18 -6.26 9.02 7.33
N TRP A 19 -6.06 9.22 8.64
CA TRP A 19 -5.05 10.11 9.23
C TRP A 19 -3.69 9.42 9.48
N PHE A 20 -3.37 8.34 8.76
CA PHE A 20 -2.15 7.55 8.99
C PHE A 20 -0.92 8.42 9.20
N SER A 21 -0.26 8.19 10.33
CA SER A 21 0.95 8.87 10.76
C SER A 21 1.85 7.86 11.47
N SER A 22 3.16 8.02 11.36
CA SER A 22 4.14 7.14 12.01
C SER A 22 5.21 7.97 12.69
N ALA A 23 5.54 7.62 13.93
CA ALA A 23 6.66 8.20 14.66
C ALA A 23 8.01 7.76 14.09
N ARG A 24 8.04 6.64 13.35
CA ARG A 24 9.22 6.16 12.62
C ARG A 24 9.13 6.54 11.15
N LEU A 25 10.27 6.93 10.57
CA LEU A 25 10.43 7.12 9.14
C LEU A 25 10.16 5.80 8.41
N ILE A 26 9.15 5.82 7.54
CA ILE A 26 8.82 4.72 6.63
C ILE A 26 9.44 5.05 5.28
N ASN A 27 9.99 4.03 4.61
CA ASN A 27 10.52 4.21 3.26
C ASN A 27 9.39 4.63 2.30
N PRO A 28 9.43 5.83 1.71
CA PRO A 28 8.37 6.33 0.84
C PRO A 28 8.23 5.52 -0.45
N LYS A 29 9.23 4.69 -0.81
CA LYS A 29 9.13 3.76 -1.94
C LYS A 29 8.26 2.53 -1.64
N LEU A 30 8.08 2.19 -0.36
CA LEU A 30 7.24 1.07 0.05
C LEU A 30 5.82 1.52 0.39
N PHE A 31 5.70 2.62 1.13
CA PHE A 31 4.40 3.16 1.54
C PHE A 31 4.49 4.68 1.68
N LYS A 32 3.59 5.39 1.02
CA LYS A 32 3.56 6.86 1.03
C LYS A 32 2.12 7.37 1.09
N ARG A 33 1.81 8.24 2.05
CA ARG A 33 0.54 8.97 2.07
C ARG A 33 0.59 10.10 1.03
N LEU A 34 -0.28 10.04 0.03
CA LEU A 34 -0.40 11.07 -1.00
C LEU A 34 -1.32 12.19 -0.52
N ARG A 35 -2.48 11.83 0.05
CA ARG A 35 -3.51 12.76 0.53
C ARG A 35 -4.20 12.20 1.76
N TYR A 36 -5.13 12.97 2.33
CA TYR A 36 -6.01 12.44 3.37
C TYR A 36 -6.73 11.20 2.87
N ASN A 37 -6.64 10.11 3.63
CA ASN A 37 -7.25 8.83 3.31
C ASN A 37 -6.79 8.17 2.00
N ASP A 38 -5.65 8.59 1.43
CA ASP A 38 -5.07 8.04 0.21
C ASP A 38 -3.57 7.78 0.39
N CYS A 39 -3.21 6.50 0.43
CA CYS A 39 -1.85 6.02 0.54
C CYS A 39 -1.49 5.09 -0.63
N LEU A 40 -0.29 5.29 -1.18
CA LEU A 40 0.26 4.53 -2.28
C LEU A 40 1.26 3.48 -1.76
N VAL A 41 1.14 2.27 -2.29
CA VAL A 41 2.06 1.16 -2.00
C VAL A 41 3.04 0.98 -3.16
N ASN A 42 4.27 0.59 -2.84
CA ASN A 42 5.33 0.25 -3.81
C ASN A 42 5.58 1.36 -4.85
N ASP A 43 5.41 2.63 -4.48
CA ASP A 43 5.54 3.78 -5.39
C ASP A 43 4.63 3.68 -6.64
N GLY A 44 3.52 2.92 -6.53
CA GLY A 44 2.60 2.64 -7.63
C GLY A 44 3.11 1.62 -8.66
N ARG A 45 4.32 1.09 -8.45
CA ARG A 45 4.94 0.10 -9.34
C ARG A 45 4.24 -1.25 -9.25
N PRO A 46 4.26 -2.04 -10.33
CA PRO A 46 3.71 -3.39 -10.32
C PRO A 46 4.35 -4.22 -9.22
N LEU A 47 3.51 -4.87 -8.43
CA LEU A 47 3.88 -5.93 -7.54
C LEU A 47 3.72 -7.23 -8.32
N VAL A 48 4.84 -7.95 -8.47
CA VAL A 48 4.86 -9.24 -9.14
C VAL A 48 3.84 -10.19 -8.52
N ASN A 49 3.26 -11.07 -9.33
CA ASN A 49 2.32 -12.07 -8.84
C ASN A 49 2.90 -12.85 -7.65
N GLY A 50 2.18 -12.87 -6.51
CA GLY A 50 2.65 -13.50 -5.26
C GLY A 50 3.72 -12.70 -4.49
N GLY A 51 4.19 -11.57 -5.01
CA GLY A 51 5.07 -10.64 -4.31
C GLY A 51 4.38 -10.04 -3.09
N THR A 52 5.13 -9.73 -2.04
CA THR A 52 4.59 -9.12 -0.82
C THR A 52 5.40 -7.89 -0.46
N VAL A 53 4.70 -6.82 -0.05
CA VAL A 53 5.32 -5.61 0.51
C VAL A 53 5.09 -5.60 2.00
N SER A 54 6.17 -5.56 2.77
CA SER A 54 6.14 -5.47 4.22
C SER A 54 6.85 -4.21 4.67
N PHE A 55 6.22 -3.46 5.57
CA PHE A 55 6.84 -2.30 6.21
C PHE A 55 6.42 -2.27 7.67
N GLN A 56 7.25 -1.65 8.51
CA GLN A 56 6.97 -1.45 9.92
C GLN A 56 6.68 0.02 10.17
N TYR A 57 5.68 0.30 11.00
CA TYR A 57 5.35 1.65 11.45
C TYR A 57 5.22 1.66 12.97
N ALA A 58 5.32 2.85 13.56
CA ALA A 58 5.15 3.04 15.00
C ALA A 58 4.09 4.09 15.27
N ASN A 59 3.01 3.71 15.94
CA ASN A 59 1.98 4.61 16.43
C ASN A 59 1.37 4.09 17.74
N THR A 60 0.70 4.96 18.49
CA THR A 60 -0.02 4.62 19.72
C THR A 60 -1.32 3.85 19.46
N TYR A 61 -1.87 3.91 18.24
CA TYR A 61 -3.05 3.15 17.82
C TYR A 61 -2.88 2.53 16.43
N LEU A 62 -3.63 1.45 16.20
CA LEU A 62 -3.70 0.78 14.90
C LEU A 62 -4.54 1.61 13.94
N TYR A 63 -4.06 1.81 12.71
CA TYR A 63 -4.86 2.39 11.65
C TYR A 63 -5.53 1.28 10.84
N PRO A 64 -6.86 1.31 10.63
CA PRO A 64 -7.50 0.41 9.68
C PRO A 64 -7.03 0.77 8.28
N LEU A 65 -6.25 -0.11 7.67
CA LEU A 65 -5.82 -0.01 6.27
C LEU A 65 -6.72 -0.90 5.43
N SER A 66 -7.34 -0.34 4.38
CA SER A 66 -8.17 -1.11 3.45
C SER A 66 -7.83 -0.76 2.01
N VAL A 67 -7.96 -1.72 1.10
CA VAL A 67 -7.69 -1.49 -0.32
C VAL A 67 -8.77 -0.59 -0.90
N SER A 68 -8.37 0.53 -1.50
CA SER A 68 -9.28 1.45 -2.19
C SER A 68 -9.39 1.13 -3.66
N SER A 69 -8.26 0.94 -4.34
CA SER A 69 -8.20 0.62 -5.76
C SER A 69 -6.89 -0.06 -6.10
N VAL A 70 -6.92 -0.85 -7.16
CA VAL A 70 -5.77 -1.53 -7.75
C VAL A 70 -5.91 -1.53 -9.26
N VAL A 71 -4.79 -1.58 -9.98
CA VAL A 71 -4.76 -1.73 -11.43
C VAL A 71 -4.10 -3.05 -11.77
N CYS A 72 -4.79 -3.86 -12.56
CA CYS A 72 -4.27 -5.10 -13.11
C CYS A 72 -3.52 -4.78 -14.41
N VAL A 73 -2.26 -5.22 -14.53
CA VAL A 73 -1.41 -5.01 -15.71
C VAL A 73 -0.93 -6.32 -16.31
#